data_AF-A0A3D1NSB1-F1
#
_entry.id   AF-A0A3D1NSB1-F1
#
_cell.length_a   1.000
_cell.length_b   1.000
_cell.length_c   1.000
_cell.angle_alpha   90.00
_cell.angle_beta   90.00
_cell.angle_gamma   90.00
#
_symmetry.space_group_name_H-M   'P 1'
#
loop_
_entity.id
_entity.type
_entity.pdbx_description
1 polymer ?
#
loop_
_entity_poly.entity_id
_entity_poly.type
_entity_poly.pdbx_seq_one_letter_code
_entity_poly.pdbx_strand_id
1 'polypeptide(L)'
;MKFDVKIDCMALFNECMDQTLIDYRNRTTETGQSIAATHTLDRSLLDTFYVNLHSVSKALRTALRKQVCEVLFIPDLLQYRVYLDPGIPPESIAVEVKDALKYGMLCWWYGGRDIPLFQLYRSLYETTVERLRDQIRSTHTERPYRIL
;
A
#
# COMPACT_ATOMS: atom_id res chain seq x y z
N MET A 1 -0.16 17.82 14.16
CA MET A 1 1.30 17.57 14.12
C MET A 1 1.69 17.12 12.72
N LYS A 2 2.85 17.51 12.19
CA LYS A 2 3.38 16.98 10.93
C LYS A 2 4.36 15.85 11.22
N PHE A 3 4.27 14.77 10.47
CA PHE A 3 5.16 13.63 10.56
C PHE A 3 5.48 13.11 9.15
N ASP A 4 6.70 12.59 8.98
CA ASP A 4 7.15 12.03 7.70
C ASP A 4 7.13 10.50 7.78
N VAL A 5 6.21 9.88 7.04
CA VAL A 5 6.19 8.42 6.83
C VAL A 5 7.18 8.10 5.71
N LYS A 6 8.21 7.31 6.02
CA LYS A 6 9.26 6.91 5.10
C LYS A 6 9.12 5.44 4.76
N ILE A 7 9.07 5.12 3.47
CA ILE A 7 8.94 3.78 2.92
C ILE A 7 10.21 3.48 2.13
N ASP A 8 10.92 2.45 2.55
CA ASP A 8 12.02 1.86 1.79
C ASP A 8 11.42 1.10 0.60
N CYS A 9 11.66 1.59 -0.61
CA CYS A 9 11.07 1.04 -1.82
C CYS A 9 11.62 -0.34 -2.17
N MET A 10 12.89 -0.62 -1.83
CA MET A 10 13.52 -1.93 -2.06
C MET A 10 12.98 -2.96 -1.06
N ALA A 11 12.83 -2.60 0.20
CA ALA A 11 12.19 -3.45 1.20
C ALA A 11 10.75 -3.78 0.80
N LEU A 12 9.98 -2.77 0.36
CA LEU A 12 8.61 -2.97 -0.14
C LEU A 12 8.56 -3.90 -1.37
N PHE A 13 9.52 -3.76 -2.29
CA PHE A 13 9.65 -4.65 -3.45
C PHE A 13 9.89 -6.10 -3.03
N ASN A 14 10.85 -6.33 -2.12
CA ASN A 14 11.12 -7.66 -1.58
C ASN A 14 9.90 -8.26 -0.86
N GLU A 15 9.18 -7.45 -0.07
CA GLU A 15 7.93 -7.90 0.57
C GLU A 15 6.84 -8.30 -0.45
N CYS A 16 6.74 -7.60 -1.58
CA CYS A 16 5.82 -7.98 -2.66
C CYS A 16 6.28 -9.27 -3.34
N MET A 17 7.58 -9.42 -3.58
CA MET A 17 8.17 -10.61 -4.18
C MET A 17 7.89 -11.86 -3.33
N ASP A 18 8.19 -11.79 -2.03
CA ASP A 18 7.92 -12.86 -1.06
C ASP A 18 6.43 -13.18 -0.98
N GLN A 19 5.57 -12.17 -1.00
CA GLN A 19 4.12 -12.37 -1.00
C GLN A 19 3.65 -13.12 -2.26
N THR A 20 4.13 -12.74 -3.45
CA THR A 20 3.77 -13.45 -4.69
C THR A 20 4.24 -14.90 -4.67
N LEU A 21 5.39 -15.18 -4.06
CA LEU A 21 5.89 -16.54 -3.91
C LEU A 21 4.97 -17.36 -3.00
N ILE A 22 4.53 -16.77 -1.88
CA ILE A 22 3.59 -17.40 -0.94
C ILE A 22 2.27 -17.72 -1.65
N ASP A 23 1.73 -16.76 -2.41
CA ASP A 23 0.42 -16.88 -3.07
C ASP A 23 0.39 -17.99 -4.13
N TYR A 24 1.50 -18.23 -4.82
CA TYR A 24 1.64 -19.28 -5.83
C TYR A 24 2.28 -20.57 -5.34
N ARG A 25 2.82 -20.63 -4.11
CA ARG A 25 3.64 -21.76 -3.61
C ARG A 25 3.01 -23.13 -3.84
N ASN A 26 1.70 -23.22 -3.64
CA ASN A 26 0.94 -24.48 -3.72
C ASN A 26 0.08 -24.56 -4.99
N ARG A 27 0.20 -23.61 -5.92
CA ARG A 27 -0.57 -23.63 -7.17
C ARG A 27 0.15 -24.42 -8.24
N THR A 28 -0.61 -25.27 -8.91
CA THR A 28 -0.12 -26.13 -9.99
C THR A 28 -1.00 -26.02 -11.22
N THR A 29 -0.43 -26.33 -12.39
CA THR A 29 -1.17 -26.55 -13.63
C THR A 29 -2.02 -27.82 -13.53
N GLU A 30 -2.91 -28.04 -14.50
CA GLU A 30 -3.67 -29.30 -14.63
C GLU A 30 -2.77 -30.54 -14.72
N THR A 31 -1.53 -30.38 -15.20
CA THR A 31 -0.50 -31.43 -15.27
C THR A 31 0.33 -31.58 -13.99
N GLY A 32 -0.01 -30.85 -12.93
CA GLY A 32 0.66 -30.91 -11.62
C GLY A 32 1.97 -30.12 -11.54
N GLN A 33 2.30 -29.31 -12.55
CA GLN A 33 3.54 -28.50 -12.55
C GLN A 33 3.33 -27.22 -11.74
N SER A 34 4.29 -26.86 -10.87
CA SER A 34 4.21 -25.61 -10.12
C SER A 34 4.25 -24.40 -11.07
N ILE A 35 3.36 -23.43 -10.83
CA ILE A 35 3.33 -22.18 -11.61
C ILE A 35 4.07 -21.03 -10.93
N ALA A 36 4.64 -21.24 -9.73
CA ALA A 36 5.26 -20.19 -8.94
C ALA A 36 6.40 -19.50 -9.70
N ALA A 37 7.27 -20.26 -10.37
CA ALA A 37 8.42 -19.70 -11.08
C ALA A 37 8.06 -18.73 -12.22
N THR A 38 6.87 -18.88 -12.83
CA THR A 38 6.44 -18.06 -13.97
C THR A 38 5.48 -16.93 -13.60
N HIS A 39 4.88 -17.00 -12.40
CA HIS A 39 3.83 -16.05 -11.97
C HIS A 39 4.24 -15.18 -10.77
N THR A 40 5.36 -15.50 -10.11
CA THR A 40 5.93 -14.70 -9.02
C THR A 40 6.64 -13.48 -9.59
N LEU A 41 6.58 -12.35 -8.88
CA LEU A 41 7.36 -11.17 -9.20
C LEU A 41 8.86 -11.50 -9.11
N ASP A 42 9.68 -10.94 -10.00
CA ASP A 42 11.11 -11.23 -10.02
C ASP A 42 11.95 -9.95 -10.06
N ARG A 43 13.22 -10.06 -9.67
CA ARG A 43 14.14 -8.92 -9.53
C ARG A 43 14.36 -8.13 -10.82
N SER A 44 14.21 -8.74 -12.00
CA SER A 44 14.38 -8.03 -13.27
C SER A 44 13.30 -6.95 -13.49
N LEU A 45 12.19 -7.02 -12.75
CA LEU A 45 11.08 -6.09 -12.85
C LEU A 45 11.18 -4.90 -11.90
N LEU A 46 12.31 -4.70 -11.19
CA LEU A 46 12.49 -3.62 -10.22
C LEU A 46 12.20 -2.23 -10.81
N ASP A 47 12.73 -1.92 -11.99
CA ASP A 47 12.49 -0.62 -12.64
C ASP A 47 11.00 -0.42 -12.96
N THR A 48 10.35 -1.46 -13.46
CA THR A 48 8.91 -1.44 -13.76
C THR A 48 8.10 -1.29 -12.46
N PHE A 49 8.53 -1.94 -11.38
CA PHE A 49 7.93 -1.81 -10.06
C PHE A 49 8.00 -0.36 -9.56
N TYR A 50 9.14 0.33 -9.68
CA TYR A 50 9.24 1.74 -9.26
C TYR A 50 8.34 2.69 -10.06
N VAL A 51 8.21 2.49 -11.37
CA VAL A 51 7.29 3.29 -12.20
C VAL A 51 5.84 3.12 -11.73
N ASN A 52 5.44 1.88 -11.43
CA ASN A 52 4.07 1.60 -10.97
C ASN A 52 3.85 2.02 -9.52
N LEU A 53 4.85 1.86 -8.65
CA LEU A 53 4.81 2.33 -7.26
C LEU A 53 4.62 3.84 -7.19
N HIS A 54 5.26 4.60 -8.07
CA HIS A 54 5.04 6.05 -8.15
C HIS A 54 3.59 6.39 -8.53
N SER A 55 2.97 5.62 -9.42
CA SER A 55 1.56 5.80 -9.82
C SER A 55 0.59 5.41 -8.68
N VAL A 56 0.80 4.26 -8.05
CA VAL A 56 0.03 3.79 -6.88
C VAL A 56 0.17 4.79 -5.73
N SER A 57 1.37 5.30 -5.50
CA SER A 57 1.64 6.31 -4.48
C SER A 57 0.84 7.60 -4.71
N LYS A 58 0.78 8.10 -5.95
CA LYS A 58 -0.05 9.26 -6.29
C LYS A 58 -1.54 8.99 -6.08
N ALA A 59 -2.01 7.79 -6.39
CA ALA A 59 -3.39 7.38 -6.14
C ALA A 59 -3.70 7.36 -4.63
N LEU A 60 -2.81 6.79 -3.82
CA LEU A 60 -2.95 6.78 -2.36
C LEU A 60 -2.93 8.20 -1.77
N ARG A 61 -2.01 9.06 -2.22
CA ARG A 61 -2.01 10.49 -1.85
C ARG A 61 -3.36 11.13 -2.15
N THR A 62 -3.92 10.88 -3.33
CA THR A 62 -5.20 11.45 -3.76
C THR A 62 -6.34 10.95 -2.87
N ALA A 63 -6.32 9.68 -2.51
CA ALA A 63 -7.26 9.07 -1.57
C ALA A 63 -7.17 9.67 -0.16
N LEU A 64 -6.02 10.21 0.24
CA LEU A 64 -5.72 10.81 1.54
C LEU A 64 -5.50 12.34 1.47
N ARG A 65 -5.97 13.00 0.41
CA ARG A 65 -5.61 14.39 0.03
C ARG A 65 -5.76 15.46 1.11
N LYS A 66 -6.62 15.22 2.11
CA LYS A 66 -6.85 16.19 3.19
C LYS A 66 -5.73 16.18 4.23
N GLN A 67 -4.95 15.10 4.30
CA GLN A 67 -3.98 14.87 5.38
C GLN A 67 -2.58 14.55 4.88
N VAL A 68 -2.42 14.12 3.63
CA VAL A 68 -1.10 14.05 2.99
C VAL A 68 -0.82 15.36 2.27
N CYS A 69 0.06 16.18 2.84
CA CYS A 69 0.44 17.47 2.26
C CYS A 69 1.33 17.29 1.03
N GLU A 70 2.28 16.36 1.13
CA GLU A 70 3.36 16.20 0.17
C GLU A 70 3.76 14.73 0.05
N VAL A 71 4.14 14.33 -1.16
CA VAL A 71 4.76 13.05 -1.41
C VAL A 71 6.02 13.30 -2.21
N LEU A 72 7.12 12.78 -1.71
CA LEU A 72 8.44 12.87 -2.32
C LEU A 72 8.87 11.46 -2.72
N PHE A 73 9.24 11.30 -3.99
CA PHE A 73 9.78 10.05 -4.52
C PHE A 73 11.22 10.32 -4.94
N ILE A 74 12.15 9.77 -4.17
CA ILE A 74 13.60 9.79 -4.42
C ILE A 74 14.01 8.34 -4.70
N PRO A 75 15.12 8.07 -5.44
CA PRO A 75 15.63 6.71 -5.57
C PRO A 75 15.64 5.98 -4.22
N ASP A 76 15.03 4.79 -4.21
CA ASP A 76 14.90 3.87 -3.07
C ASP A 76 14.08 4.37 -1.86
N LEU A 77 13.57 5.60 -1.87
CA LEU A 77 12.81 6.19 -0.75
C LEU A 77 11.55 6.89 -1.24
N LEU A 78 10.41 6.44 -0.70
CA LEU A 78 9.13 7.13 -0.82
C LEU A 78 8.75 7.75 0.52
N GLN A 79 8.55 9.07 0.54
CA GLN A 79 8.21 9.81 1.75
C GLN A 79 6.85 10.50 1.62
N TYR A 80 5.96 10.26 2.59
CA TYR A 80 4.70 10.97 2.75
C TYR A 80 4.81 11.94 3.92
N ARG A 81 4.51 13.21 3.67
CA ARG A 81 4.31 14.19 4.73
C ARG A 81 2.86 14.20 5.16
N VAL A 82 2.58 13.65 6.33
CA VAL A 82 1.23 13.47 6.86
C VAL A 82 0.98 14.46 7.99
N TYR A 83 -0.22 15.04 7.98
CA TYR A 83 -0.77 15.82 9.08
C TYR A 83 -1.66 14.90 9.93
N LEU A 84 -1.30 14.76 11.20
CA LEU A 84 -2.03 13.94 12.16
C LEU A 84 -2.53 14.79 13.33
N ASP A 85 -3.71 14.47 13.83
CA ASP A 85 -4.23 15.08 15.04
C ASP A 85 -3.47 14.56 16.28
N PRO A 86 -3.39 15.35 17.36
CA PRO A 86 -2.77 14.92 18.61
C PRO A 86 -3.43 13.64 19.14
N GLY A 87 -2.63 12.62 19.46
CA GLY A 87 -3.11 11.34 20.01
C GLY A 87 -3.12 10.16 19.03
N ILE A 88 -2.92 10.40 17.73
CA ILE A 88 -2.74 9.32 16.75
C ILE A 88 -1.26 8.87 16.75
N PRO A 89 -0.95 7.58 17.01
CA PRO A 89 0.41 7.06 16.92
C PRO A 89 0.93 7.11 15.48
N PRO A 90 2.02 7.84 15.19
CA PRO A 90 2.57 7.94 13.83
C PRO A 90 2.99 6.59 13.25
N GLU A 91 3.41 5.64 14.09
CA GLU A 91 3.84 4.31 13.69
C GLU A 91 2.69 3.49 13.10
N SER A 92 1.49 3.61 13.67
CA SER A 92 0.28 2.93 13.16
C SER A 92 -0.04 3.40 11.73
N ILE A 93 0.04 4.71 11.51
CA ILE A 93 -0.18 5.30 10.18
C ILE A 93 0.91 4.87 9.21
N ALA A 94 2.16 4.80 9.64
CA ALA A 94 3.26 4.34 8.79
C ALA A 94 3.06 2.89 8.32
N VAL A 95 2.63 2.00 9.22
CA VAL A 95 2.31 0.61 8.89
C VAL A 95 1.18 0.54 7.88
N GLU A 96 0.06 1.24 8.11
CA GLU A 96 -1.07 1.18 7.20
C GLU A 96 -0.78 1.83 5.83
N VAL A 97 0.04 2.89 5.78
CA VAL A 97 0.51 3.45 4.50
C VAL A 97 1.36 2.43 3.74
N LYS A 98 2.26 1.72 4.42
CA LYS A 98 3.07 0.65 3.81
C LYS A 98 2.18 -0.47 3.28
N ASP A 99 1.21 -0.91 4.07
CA ASP A 99 0.26 -1.97 3.68
C ASP A 99 -0.57 -1.55 2.47
N ALA A 100 -1.10 -0.33 2.45
CA ALA A 100 -1.82 0.20 1.30
C ALA A 100 -0.94 0.22 0.04
N LEU A 101 0.34 0.60 0.15
CA LEU A 101 1.27 0.56 -0.97
C LEU A 101 1.55 -0.87 -1.43
N LYS A 102 1.80 -1.80 -0.50
CA LYS A 102 2.01 -3.22 -0.79
C LYS A 102 0.80 -3.79 -1.54
N TYR A 103 -0.41 -3.62 -1.01
CA TYR A 103 -1.62 -4.14 -1.64
C TYR A 103 -1.90 -3.49 -3.00
N GLY A 104 -1.65 -2.18 -3.14
CA GLY A 104 -1.75 -1.51 -4.43
C GLY A 104 -0.77 -2.06 -5.47
N MET A 105 0.46 -2.38 -5.06
CA MET A 105 1.46 -3.02 -5.93
C MET A 105 1.10 -4.46 -6.27
N LEU A 106 0.54 -5.22 -5.34
CA LEU A 106 0.04 -6.57 -5.62
C LEU A 106 -1.17 -6.52 -6.56
N CYS A 107 -2.05 -5.53 -6.46
CA CYS A 107 -3.12 -5.31 -7.43
C CYS A 107 -2.56 -5.04 -8.83
N TRP A 108 -1.51 -4.21 -8.94
CA TRP A 108 -0.83 -3.98 -10.22
C TRP A 108 -0.25 -5.28 -10.79
N TRP A 109 0.42 -6.07 -9.96
CA TRP A 109 1.00 -7.34 -10.39
C TRP A 109 -0.05 -8.33 -10.87
N TYR A 110 -1.08 -8.58 -10.06
CA TYR A 110 -2.13 -9.54 -10.40
C TYR A 110 -3.10 -9.03 -11.48
N GLY A 111 -3.09 -7.73 -11.76
CA GLY A 111 -3.85 -7.11 -12.84
C GLY A 111 -3.54 -7.79 -14.18
N GLY A 112 -4.52 -8.52 -14.70
CA GLY A 112 -4.40 -9.28 -15.95
C GLY A 112 -3.65 -10.61 -15.85
N ARG A 113 -3.22 -11.03 -14.65
CA ARG A 113 -2.53 -12.33 -14.42
C ARG A 113 -3.38 -13.31 -13.63
N ASP A 114 -4.01 -12.87 -12.56
CA ASP A 114 -4.78 -13.74 -11.65
C ASP A 114 -5.96 -12.97 -11.05
N ILE A 115 -7.16 -13.22 -11.59
CA ILE A 115 -8.37 -12.50 -11.20
C ILE A 115 -8.71 -12.71 -9.71
N PRO A 116 -8.70 -13.94 -9.16
CA PRO A 116 -8.93 -14.15 -7.73
C PRO A 116 -7.98 -13.38 -6.81
N LEU A 117 -6.66 -13.43 -7.08
CA LEU A 117 -5.68 -12.69 -6.28
C LEU A 117 -5.84 -11.18 -6.44
N PHE A 118 -6.11 -10.70 -7.66
CA PHE A 118 -6.41 -9.29 -7.89
C PHE A 118 -7.59 -8.82 -7.02
N GLN A 119 -8.70 -9.57 -6.97
CA GLN A 119 -9.86 -9.19 -6.16
C GLN A 119 -9.55 -9.22 -4.65
N LEU A 120 -8.78 -10.21 -4.20
CA LEU A 120 -8.32 -10.29 -2.81
C LEU A 120 -7.53 -9.04 -2.41
N TYR A 121 -6.48 -8.71 -3.16
CA TYR A 121 -5.62 -7.57 -2.82
C TYR A 121 -6.31 -6.24 -3.03
N ARG A 122 -7.25 -6.14 -3.97
CA ARG A 122 -8.09 -4.97 -4.13
C ARG A 122 -8.95 -4.72 -2.90
N SER A 123 -9.58 -5.76 -2.36
CA SER A 123 -10.38 -5.68 -1.13
C SER A 123 -9.52 -5.25 0.07
N LEU A 124 -8.34 -5.84 0.22
CA LEU A 124 -7.38 -5.48 1.27
C LEU A 124 -6.89 -4.03 1.13
N TYR A 125 -6.62 -3.57 -0.09
CA TYR A 125 -6.27 -2.19 -0.38
C TYR A 125 -7.39 -1.22 0.01
N GLU A 126 -8.61 -1.46 -0.48
CA GLU A 126 -9.77 -0.60 -0.21
C GLU A 126 -10.06 -0.51 1.30
N THR A 127 -10.04 -1.65 2.00
CA THR A 127 -10.24 -1.71 3.46
C THR A 127 -9.14 -0.98 4.23
N THR A 128 -7.88 -1.08 3.78
CA THR A 128 -6.75 -0.40 4.45
C THR A 128 -6.80 1.10 4.21
N VAL A 129 -7.15 1.55 3.00
CA VAL A 129 -7.35 2.97 2.70
C VAL A 129 -8.54 3.55 3.48
N GLU A 130 -9.61 2.78 3.68
CA GLU A 130 -10.74 3.19 4.52
C GLU A 130 -10.34 3.32 5.99
N ARG A 131 -9.63 2.33 6.56
CA ARG A 131 -9.08 2.41 7.93
C ARG A 131 -8.17 3.61 8.12
N LEU A 132 -7.26 3.87 7.17
CA LEU A 132 -6.42 5.07 7.16
C LEU A 132 -7.26 6.34 7.21
N ARG A 133 -8.31 6.42 6.37
CA ARG A 133 -9.19 7.59 6.35
C ARG A 133 -9.93 7.74 7.66
N ASP A 134 -10.39 6.67 8.28
CA ASP A 134 -11.18 6.71 9.51
C ASP A 134 -10.33 7.07 10.72
N GLN A 135 -9.15 6.46 10.87
CA GLN A 135 -8.18 6.82 11.92
C GLN A 135 -7.80 8.30 11.87
N ILE A 136 -7.71 8.84 10.65
CA ILE A 136 -7.36 10.23 10.42
C ILE A 136 -8.59 11.17 10.51
N ARG A 137 -9.83 10.67 10.32
CA ARG A 137 -11.07 11.47 10.39
C ARG A 137 -11.71 11.51 11.79
N SER A 138 -11.62 10.44 12.58
CA SER A 138 -12.40 10.26 13.81
C SER A 138 -12.07 11.27 14.92
N THR A 139 -11.01 12.05 14.78
CA THR A 139 -10.59 13.10 15.71
C THR A 139 -11.22 14.46 15.45
N HIS A 140 -11.94 14.66 14.33
CA HIS A 140 -12.63 15.92 14.01
C HIS A 140 -14.08 16.02 14.51
N THR A 141 -14.68 14.94 15.01
CA THR A 141 -16.11 14.90 15.38
C THR A 141 -16.42 15.18 16.84
N GLU A 142 -15.43 15.25 17.74
CA GLU A 142 -15.65 15.73 19.11
C GLU A 142 -15.47 17.26 19.19
N ARG A 143 -16.30 18.01 18.44
CA ARG A 143 -16.62 19.37 18.89
C ARG A 143 -17.74 19.23 19.91
N PRO A 144 -17.50 19.46 21.22
CA PRO A 144 -18.61 19.57 22.15
C PRO A 144 -19.48 20.72 21.66
N TYR A 145 -20.76 20.44 21.41
CA TYR A 145 -21.75 21.49 21.22
C TYR A 145 -21.66 22.39 22.46
N ARG A 146 -21.13 23.61 22.30
CA ARG A 146 -21.33 24.66 23.30
C ARG A 146 -22.82 24.99 23.26
N ILE A 147 -23.57 24.43 24.19
CA ILE A 147 -24.88 24.94 24.56
C ILE A 147 -24.61 26.32 25.15
N LEU A 148 -24.99 27.37 24.42
CA LEU A 148 -25.07 28.75 24.91
C LEU A 148 -26.40 28.95 25.65
#